data_AF-A0A5B9DSL0-F1
#
_entry.id   AF-A0A5B9DSL0-F1
#
_cell.length_a   1.000
_cell.length_b   1.000
_cell.length_c   1.000
_cell.angle_alpha   90.00
_cell.angle_beta   90.00
_cell.angle_gamma   90.00
#
_symmetry.space_group_name_H-M   'P 1'
#
loop_
_entity.id
_entity.type
_entity.pdbx_description
1 polymer ?
#
loop_
_entity_poly.entity_id
_entity_poly.type
_entity_poly.pdbx_seq_one_letter_code
_entity_poly.pdbx_strand_id
1 'polypeptide(L)'
;MSSRILLGFTLAATIALPALAQELPLQLQWRRTPDVSMRQLIDKGFEIKSISSNSESVAAARYDSTTYVLQKGSEVYRCLEGGVLDDQGTLKSQVVYCSVLVAPYDANAKAAG
;
A
#
# COMPACT_ATOMS: atom_id res chain seq x y z
N MET A 1 15.88 -70.47 0.82
CA MET A 1 16.74 -69.58 1.63
C MET A 1 17.75 -68.96 0.67
N SER A 2 17.94 -67.65 0.51
CA SER A 2 17.54 -66.49 1.29
C SER A 2 17.32 -65.29 0.35
N SER A 3 16.28 -64.54 0.66
CA SER A 3 15.98 -63.21 0.15
C SER A 3 17.03 -62.20 0.63
N ARG A 4 17.46 -61.27 -0.22
CA ARG A 4 18.06 -59.99 0.21
C ARG A 4 17.55 -58.86 -0.70
N ILE A 5 16.43 -58.30 -0.27
CA ILE A 5 15.89 -57.02 -0.74
C ILE A 5 16.78 -55.92 -0.16
N LEU A 6 17.49 -55.19 -1.02
CA LEU A 6 18.18 -53.96 -0.67
C LEU A 6 17.18 -52.80 -0.80
N LEU A 7 16.55 -52.44 0.32
CA LEU A 7 15.78 -51.21 0.49
C LEU A 7 16.77 -50.03 0.52
N GLY A 8 17.01 -49.42 -0.64
CA GLY A 8 17.69 -48.13 -0.73
C GLY A 8 16.79 -47.03 -0.19
N PHE A 9 17.12 -46.51 0.99
CA PHE A 9 16.52 -45.31 1.56
C PHE A 9 17.00 -44.08 0.75
N THR A 10 16.24 -43.66 -0.26
CA THR A 10 16.43 -42.36 -0.89
C THR A 10 15.85 -41.29 0.03
N LEU A 11 16.71 -40.68 0.84
CA LEU A 11 16.38 -39.51 1.65
C LEU A 11 16.19 -38.31 0.71
N ALA A 12 14.95 -38.04 0.31
CA ALA A 12 14.60 -36.82 -0.40
C ALA A 12 14.71 -35.65 0.58
N ALA A 13 15.86 -34.97 0.57
CA ALA A 13 16.04 -33.71 1.27
C ALA A 13 15.21 -32.64 0.55
N THR A 14 13.96 -32.44 0.97
CA THR A 14 13.18 -31.26 0.59
C THR A 14 13.80 -30.05 1.27
N ILE A 15 14.70 -29.36 0.57
CA ILE A 15 15.19 -28.05 0.94
C ILE A 15 14.01 -27.09 0.76
N ALA A 16 13.18 -26.95 1.80
CA ALA A 16 12.26 -25.85 1.90
C ALA A 16 13.10 -24.58 2.08
N LEU A 17 13.43 -23.92 0.97
CA LEU A 17 13.90 -22.54 1.00
C LEU A 17 12.80 -21.74 1.72
N PRO A 18 13.04 -21.19 2.92
CA PRO A 18 12.11 -20.20 3.43
C PRO A 18 12.19 -19.07 2.42
N ALA A 19 11.11 -18.86 1.66
CA ALA A 19 10.95 -17.66 0.89
C ALA A 19 11.21 -16.53 1.88
N LEU A 20 12.32 -15.82 1.70
CA LEU A 20 12.61 -14.60 2.42
C LEU A 20 11.48 -13.65 2.02
N ALA A 21 10.37 -13.71 2.75
CA ALA A 21 9.35 -12.68 2.78
C ALA A 21 10.05 -11.46 3.37
N GLN A 22 10.84 -10.79 2.54
CA GLN A 22 11.35 -9.46 2.82
C GLN A 22 10.10 -8.62 2.99
N GLU A 23 9.80 -8.24 4.22
CA GLU A 23 8.76 -7.26 4.53
C GLU A 23 9.02 -6.05 3.62
N LEU A 24 8.25 -5.93 2.55
CA LEU A 24 8.38 -4.80 1.65
C LEU A 24 8.00 -3.56 2.46
N PRO A 25 8.90 -2.56 2.59
CA PRO A 25 8.56 -1.32 3.23
C PRO A 25 7.21 -0.82 2.75
N LEU A 26 6.41 -0.23 3.65
CA LEU A 26 5.03 0.19 3.37
C LEU A 26 4.93 1.06 2.09
N GLN A 27 5.97 1.85 1.81
CA GLN A 27 6.06 2.69 0.62
C GLN A 27 6.21 1.88 -0.68
N LEU A 28 6.85 0.71 -0.65
CA LEU A 28 7.02 -0.15 -1.83
C LEU A 28 5.75 -0.91 -2.21
N GLN A 29 4.78 -1.04 -1.30
CA GLN A 29 3.48 -1.63 -1.61
C GLN A 29 2.60 -0.70 -2.48
N TRP A 30 2.87 0.61 -2.46
CA TRP A 30 2.08 1.63 -3.14
C TRP A 30 2.91 2.36 -4.19
N ARG A 31 2.56 2.21 -5.47
CA ARG A 31 3.24 2.94 -6.55
C ARG A 31 2.45 4.19 -6.94
N ARG A 32 3.08 5.36 -6.89
CA ARG A 32 2.46 6.62 -7.36
C ARG A 32 2.09 6.53 -8.83
N THR A 33 0.91 7.02 -9.18
CA THR A 33 0.37 7.06 -10.55
C THR A 33 0.16 8.53 -10.94
N PRO A 34 1.19 9.21 -11.48
CA PRO A 34 1.15 10.67 -11.70
C PRO A 34 0.04 11.11 -12.67
N ASP A 35 -0.33 10.26 -13.62
CA ASP A 35 -1.32 10.58 -14.66
C ASP A 35 -2.75 10.11 -14.32
N VAL A 36 -2.99 9.67 -13.07
CA VAL A 36 -4.28 9.14 -12.62
C VAL A 36 -4.84 10.00 -11.50
N SER A 37 -6.02 10.59 -11.73
CA SER A 37 -6.78 11.34 -10.75
C SER A 37 -7.90 10.51 -10.11
N MET A 38 -8.33 10.91 -8.90
CA MET A 38 -9.46 10.27 -8.22
C MET A 38 -10.74 10.30 -9.07
N ARG A 39 -10.97 11.40 -9.79
CA ARG A 39 -12.12 11.52 -10.69
C ARG A 39 -12.09 10.50 -11.83
N GLN A 40 -10.94 10.32 -12.47
CA GLN A 40 -10.79 9.30 -13.52
C GLN A 40 -11.03 7.88 -12.98
N LEU A 41 -10.67 7.60 -11.73
CA LEU A 41 -10.96 6.31 -11.09
C LEU A 41 -12.47 6.12 -10.88
N ILE A 42 -13.16 7.14 -10.36
CA ILE A 42 -14.62 7.13 -10.18
C ILE A 42 -15.33 6.93 -11.54
N ASP A 43 -14.92 7.67 -12.57
CA ASP A 43 -15.48 7.54 -13.92
C ASP A 43 -15.25 6.14 -14.53
N LYS A 44 -14.18 5.45 -14.13
CA LYS A 44 -13.88 4.06 -14.50
C LYS A 44 -14.64 3.02 -13.65
N GLY A 45 -15.47 3.46 -12.71
CA GLY A 45 -16.28 2.59 -11.85
C GLY A 45 -15.55 2.06 -10.61
N PHE A 46 -14.51 2.75 -10.14
CA PHE A 46 -13.97 2.50 -8.81
C PHE A 46 -14.87 3.13 -7.74
N GLU A 47 -15.12 2.40 -6.67
CA GLU A 47 -15.93 2.87 -5.55
C GLU A 47 -15.04 3.30 -4.39
N ILE A 48 -15.40 4.39 -3.70
CA ILE A 48 -14.77 4.78 -2.45
C ILE A 48 -15.18 3.76 -1.37
N LYS A 49 -14.19 3.05 -0.82
CA LYS A 49 -14.40 2.04 0.23
C LYS A 49 -14.11 2.58 1.62
N SER A 50 -13.19 3.53 1.74
CA SER A 50 -12.92 4.22 2.99
C SER A 50 -12.41 5.63 2.77
N ILE A 51 -12.61 6.45 3.79
CA ILE A 51 -12.16 7.84 3.87
C ILE A 51 -11.57 8.01 5.27
N SER A 52 -10.37 8.59 5.34
CA SER A 52 -9.77 9.02 6.60
C SER A 52 -9.25 10.44 6.46
N SER A 53 -9.50 11.27 7.47
CA SER A 53 -9.01 12.64 7.50
C SER A 53 -8.14 12.85 8.73
N ASN A 54 -7.07 13.62 8.56
CA ASN A 54 -6.19 14.06 9.62
C ASN A 54 -5.96 15.57 9.50
N SER A 55 -5.88 16.25 10.63
CA SER A 55 -5.54 17.67 10.72
C SER A 55 -4.48 17.81 11.80
N GLU A 56 -3.33 18.38 11.43
CA GLU A 56 -2.20 18.60 12.33
C GLU A 56 -1.84 20.09 12.34
N SER A 57 -1.60 20.66 13.52
CA SER A 57 -1.13 22.04 13.64
C SER A 57 0.39 22.05 13.79
N VAL A 58 1.09 22.79 12.94
CA VAL A 58 2.55 22.95 12.95
C VAL A 58 2.87 24.44 13.03
N ALA A 59 3.30 24.90 14.21
CA ALA A 59 3.46 26.32 14.51
C ALA A 59 2.18 27.13 14.21
N ALA A 60 2.28 28.18 13.37
CA ALA A 60 1.15 29.02 12.94
C ALA A 60 0.43 28.50 11.67
N ALA A 61 0.69 27.25 11.28
CA ALA A 61 0.06 26.63 10.12
C ALA A 61 -0.71 25.38 10.54
N ARG A 62 -1.65 24.98 9.68
CA ARG A 62 -2.42 23.75 9.82
C ARG A 62 -2.28 22.91 8.55
N TYR A 63 -1.92 21.65 8.71
CA TYR A 63 -1.89 20.67 7.63
C TYR A 63 -3.13 19.79 7.71
N ASP A 64 -3.98 19.88 6.69
CA ASP A 64 -5.12 19.01 6.51
C ASP A 64 -4.79 17.95 5.47
N SER A 65 -5.22 16.71 5.72
CA SER A 65 -5.15 15.66 4.71
C SER A 65 -6.37 14.75 4.79
N THR A 66 -6.84 14.34 3.62
CA THR A 66 -7.87 13.32 3.46
C THR A 66 -7.33 12.23 2.54
N THR A 67 -7.41 10.98 3.00
CA THR A 67 -7.05 9.80 2.23
C THR A 67 -8.31 9.02 1.86
N TYR A 68 -8.42 8.70 0.59
CA TYR A 68 -9.49 7.89 0.01
C TYR A 68 -8.90 6.55 -0.42
N VAL A 69 -9.56 5.45 -0.07
CA VAL A 69 -9.29 4.14 -0.66
C VAL A 69 -10.39 3.83 -1.66
N LEU A 70 -10.01 3.59 -2.91
CA LEU A 70 -10.91 3.26 -4.00
C LEU A 70 -10.64 1.84 -4.46
N GLN A 71 -11.69 1.08 -4.78
CA GLN A 71 -11.56 -0.31 -5.21
C GLN A 71 -12.50 -0.67 -6.36
N LYS A 72 -11.98 -1.46 -7.30
CA LYS A 72 -12.75 -2.14 -8.35
C LYS A 72 -12.18 -3.54 -8.56
N GLY A 73 -12.98 -4.57 -8.24
CA GLY A 73 -12.47 -5.94 -8.22
C GLY A 73 -11.27 -6.08 -7.28
N SER A 74 -10.15 -6.56 -7.79
CA SER A 74 -8.89 -6.70 -7.03
C SER A 74 -7.98 -5.46 -7.09
N GLU A 75 -8.28 -4.46 -7.93
CA GLU A 75 -7.48 -3.24 -8.02
C GLU A 75 -7.85 -2.26 -6.90
N VAL A 76 -6.84 -1.79 -6.18
CA VAL A 76 -6.99 -0.84 -5.07
C VAL A 76 -6.11 0.38 -5.32
N TYR A 77 -6.71 1.56 -5.20
CA TYR A 77 -6.03 2.84 -5.23
C TYR A 77 -6.17 3.55 -3.89
N ARG A 78 -5.12 4.29 -3.52
CA ARG A 78 -5.13 5.23 -2.41
C ARG A 78 -4.88 6.62 -2.96
N CYS A 79 -5.84 7.52 -2.84
CA CYS A 79 -5.71 8.93 -3.22
C CYS A 79 -5.57 9.78 -1.97
N LEU A 80 -4.60 10.69 -1.97
CA LEU A 80 -4.38 11.65 -0.90
C LEU A 80 -4.65 13.05 -1.43
N GLU A 81 -5.46 13.80 -0.70
CA GLU A 81 -5.66 15.23 -0.86
C GLU A 81 -5.12 15.90 0.41
N GLY A 82 -4.14 16.77 0.28
CA GLY A 82 -3.50 17.46 1.39
C GLY A 82 -3.41 18.96 1.14
N GLY A 83 -3.50 19.75 2.20
CA GLY A 83 -3.45 21.20 2.13
C GLY A 83 -2.73 21.79 3.34
N VAL A 84 -1.89 22.79 3.13
CA VAL A 84 -1.32 23.63 4.19
C VAL A 84 -2.09 24.93 4.23
N LEU A 85 -2.63 25.28 5.39
CA LEU A 85 -3.34 26.52 5.64
C LEU A 85 -2.55 27.39 6.63
N ASP A 86 -2.61 28.70 6.47
CA ASP A 86 -2.12 29.63 7.50
C ASP A 86 -3.08 29.72 8.70
N ASP A 87 -2.71 30.53 9.67
CA ASP A 87 -3.47 30.80 10.90
C ASP A 87 -4.83 31.47 10.65
N GLN A 88 -5.01 32.09 9.49
CA GLN A 88 -6.27 32.67 9.03
C GLN A 88 -7.11 31.66 8.22
N GLY A 89 -6.66 30.42 8.06
CA GLY A 89 -7.34 29.39 7.28
C GLY A 89 -7.18 29.56 5.75
N THR A 90 -6.22 30.36 5.29
CA THR A 90 -5.93 30.53 3.87
C THR A 90 -5.05 29.39 3.37
N LEU A 91 -5.50 28.68 2.33
CA LEU A 91 -4.72 27.64 1.68
C LEU A 91 -3.44 28.25 1.05
N LYS A 92 -2.27 27.73 1.44
CA LYS A 92 -0.95 28.14 0.93
C LYS A 92 -0.35 27.14 -0.04
N SER A 93 -0.64 25.86 0.15
CA SER A 93 -0.14 24.79 -0.70
C SER A 93 -1.12 23.63 -0.68
N GLN A 94 -1.17 22.87 -1.77
CA GLN A 94 -1.96 21.66 -1.87
C GLN A 94 -1.18 20.57 -2.57
N VAL A 95 -1.48 19.33 -2.22
CA VAL A 95 -0.96 18.12 -2.86
C VAL A 95 -2.11 17.17 -3.12
N VAL A 96 -2.23 16.70 -4.36
CA VAL A 96 -3.20 15.68 -4.74
C VAL A 96 -2.49 14.63 -5.57
N TYR A 97 -2.54 13.37 -5.15
CA TYR A 97 -2.04 12.25 -5.94
C TYR A 97 -2.73 10.95 -5.59
N CYS A 98 -2.73 10.03 -6.53
CA CYS A 98 -3.14 8.65 -6.30
C CYS A 98 -1.94 7.71 -6.41
N SER A 99 -2.02 6.59 -5.69
CA SER A 99 -1.11 5.46 -5.78
C SER A 99 -1.91 4.18 -5.92
N VAL A 100 -1.40 3.23 -6.71
CA VAL A 100 -1.97 1.89 -6.87
C VAL A 100 -1.27 0.92 -5.92
N LEU A 101 -2.03 0.00 -5.32
CA LEU A 101 -1.50 -1.11 -4.55
C LEU A 101 -0.90 -2.14 -5.52
N VAL A 102 0.41 -2.36 -5.46
CA VAL A 102 1.15 -3.25 -6.37
C VAL A 102 1.60 -4.56 -5.73
N ALA A 103 1.42 -4.69 -4.42
CA ALA A 103 1.72 -5.88 -3.63
C ALA A 103 0.61 -6.09 -2.60
N PRO A 104 0.46 -7.29 -2.01
CA PRO A 104 -0.48 -7.51 -0.91
C PRO A 104 -0.27 -6.47 0.20
N TYR A 105 -1.38 -5.91 0.70
CA TYR A 105 -1.31 -4.92 1.76
C TYR A 105 -0.92 -5.59 3.08
N ASP A 106 0.21 -5.15 3.65
CA ASP A 106 0.63 -5.52 4.99
C ASP A 106 0.61 -4.28 5.89
N ALA A 107 -0.38 -4.25 6.78
CA ALA A 107 -0.57 -3.17 7.74
C ALA A 107 0.56 -3.06 8.79
N ASN A 108 1.36 -4.12 8.96
CA ASN A 108 2.49 -4.16 9.89
C ASN A 108 3.82 -3.81 9.22
N ALA A 109 3.84 -3.65 7.90
CA ALA A 109 5.04 -3.28 7.18
C ALA A 109 5.57 -1.93 7.68
N LYS A 110 6.87 -1.91 8.01
CA LYS A 110 7.52 -0.69 8.49
C LYS A 110 7.54 0.36 7.38
N ALA A 111 7.34 1.63 7.76
CA ALA A 111 7.70 2.74 6.88
C ALA A 111 9.22 2.66 6.61
N ALA A 112 9.65 2.81 5.36
CA ALA A 112 11.06 3.00 5.07
C ALA A 112 11.50 4.31 5.73
N GLY A 113 12.45 4.21 6.66
CA GLY A 113 13.11 5.35 7.30
C GLY A 113 14.16 5.96 6.40
#